data_AF-A0A536NJI6-F1
#
_entry.id   AF-A0A536NJI6-F1
#
_cell.length_a   1.000
_cell.length_b   1.000
_cell.length_c   1.000
_cell.angle_alpha   90.00
_cell.angle_beta   90.00
_cell.angle_gamma   90.00
#
_symmetry.space_group_name_H-M   'P 1'
#
loop_
_entity.id
_entity.type
_entity.pdbx_description
1 polymer ?
#
loop_
_entity_poly.entity_id
_entity_poly.type
_entity_poly.pdbx_seq_one_letter_code
_entity_poly.pdbx_strand_id
1 'polypeptide(L)'
;MRLEAVELIRIGIPLVAPFETSFGVQSDRDILLVKAITSEGEGWGECVAGEEPTYSPEYVDGAQHVLTHHLLPRLVAREDLKAEDVFGLLRHVHGHQMAKAAIEMAILDAQLRARGESFGKYFGAVRAEVDCGVSVGIHRT
;
A
#
# COMPACT_ATOMS: atom_id res chain seq x y z
N MET A 1 18.07 5.27 5.00
CA MET A 1 17.36 6.06 6.04
C MET A 1 16.94 5.18 7.21
N ARG A 2 16.70 5.75 8.40
CA ARG A 2 16.13 5.02 9.54
C ARG A 2 14.61 5.21 9.59
N LEU A 3 13.85 4.12 9.78
CA LEU A 3 12.41 4.17 10.00
C LEU A 3 12.11 4.43 11.47
N GLU A 4 11.54 5.59 11.80
CA GLU A 4 11.34 6.04 13.18
C GLU A 4 9.96 5.69 13.72
N ALA A 5 8.93 5.83 12.88
CA ALA A 5 7.56 5.47 13.21
C ALA A 5 6.76 5.13 11.95
N VAL A 6 5.65 4.42 12.14
CA VAL A 6 4.64 4.20 11.11
C VAL A 6 3.27 4.48 11.69
N GLU A 7 2.50 5.33 11.02
CA GLU A 7 1.08 5.53 11.33
C GLU A 7 0.25 4.67 10.37
N LEU A 8 -0.67 3.89 10.94
CA LEU A 8 -1.66 3.11 10.19
C LEU A 8 -3.00 3.83 10.32
N ILE A 9 -3.53 4.31 9.19
CA ILE A 9 -4.68 5.21 9.16
C ILE A 9 -5.81 4.51 8.40
N ARG A 10 -6.92 4.28 9.11
CA ARG A 10 -8.14 3.69 8.56
C ARG A 10 -9.07 4.79 8.05
N ILE A 11 -9.48 4.72 6.79
CA ILE A 11 -10.45 5.67 6.22
C ILE A 11 -11.55 4.93 5.44
N GLY A 12 -12.75 5.49 5.47
CA GLY A 12 -13.87 5.08 4.62
C GLY A 12 -14.18 6.15 3.59
N ILE A 13 -14.32 5.77 2.31
CA ILE A 13 -14.72 6.68 1.23
C ILE A 13 -15.95 6.11 0.51
N PRO A 14 -17.10 6.81 0.51
CA PRO A 14 -18.26 6.39 -0.26
C PRO A 14 -17.98 6.48 -1.77
N LEU A 15 -18.40 5.48 -2.52
CA LEU A 15 -18.33 5.49 -3.98
C LEU A 15 -19.45 6.36 -4.55
N VAL A 16 -19.17 7.02 -5.68
CA VAL A 16 -20.17 7.84 -6.40
C VAL A 16 -21.39 7.02 -6.81
N ALA A 17 -21.17 5.74 -7.17
CA ALA A 17 -22.20 4.75 -7.40
C ALA A 17 -21.66 3.37 -6.95
N PRO A 18 -22.54 2.44 -6.53
CA PRO A 18 -22.11 1.09 -6.20
C PRO A 18 -21.41 0.40 -7.39
N PHE A 19 -20.35 -0.35 -7.10
CA PHE A 19 -19.59 -1.11 -8.08
C PHE A 19 -19.78 -2.61 -7.84
N GLU A 20 -20.50 -3.29 -8.75
CA GLU A 20 -20.77 -4.73 -8.67
C GLU A 20 -19.75 -5.54 -9.47
N THR A 21 -19.22 -6.58 -8.84
CA THR A 21 -18.39 -7.62 -9.46
C THR A 21 -19.02 -9.00 -9.20
N SER A 22 -18.42 -10.07 -9.73
CA SER A 22 -18.84 -11.44 -9.40
C SER A 22 -18.72 -11.79 -7.92
N PHE A 23 -17.97 -11.02 -7.14
CA PHE A 23 -17.71 -11.28 -5.72
C PHE A 23 -18.60 -10.47 -4.77
N GLY A 24 -19.38 -9.53 -5.29
CA GLY A 24 -20.27 -8.69 -4.49
C GLY A 24 -20.37 -7.26 -5.01
N VAL A 25 -21.17 -6.47 -4.28
CA VAL A 25 -21.39 -5.05 -4.53
C VAL A 25 -20.62 -4.25 -3.50
N GLN A 26 -19.82 -3.29 -3.96
CA GLN A 26 -19.14 -2.33 -3.09
C GLN A 26 -19.83 -0.97 -3.19
N SER A 27 -20.26 -0.40 -2.08
CA SER A 27 -20.77 0.99 -2.00
C SER A 27 -19.74 1.96 -1.41
N ASP A 28 -18.80 1.43 -0.64
CA ASP A 28 -17.80 2.20 0.10
C ASP A 28 -16.45 1.51 0.00
N ARG A 29 -15.37 2.29 0.10
CA ARG A 29 -14.00 1.79 0.14
C ARG A 29 -13.47 1.94 1.55
N ASP A 30 -13.21 0.81 2.19
CA ASP A 30 -12.53 0.76 3.48
C ASP A 30 -11.02 0.56 3.27
N ILE A 31 -10.25 1.64 3.47
CA ILE A 31 -8.86 1.78 3.02
C ILE A 31 -7.93 1.86 4.22
N LEU A 32 -6.77 1.23 4.10
CA LEU A 32 -5.67 1.36 5.03
C LEU A 32 -4.53 2.15 4.37
N LEU A 33 -4.29 3.36 4.86
CA LEU A 33 -3.12 4.16 4.52
C LEU A 33 -1.98 3.88 5.50
N VAL A 34 -0.76 3.86 4.97
CA VAL A 34 0.48 3.65 5.72
C VAL A 34 1.35 4.88 5.56
N LYS A 35 1.62 5.59 6.66
CA LYS A 35 2.52 6.74 6.67
C LYS A 35 3.83 6.34 7.35
N ALA A 36 4.92 6.29 6.60
CA ALA A 36 6.25 6.05 7.12
C ALA A 36 6.90 7.38 7.53
N ILE A 37 7.39 7.46 8.77
CA ILE A 37 8.16 8.59 9.29
C ILE A 37 9.60 8.13 9.43
N THR A 38 10.51 8.80 8.75
CA THR A 38 11.92 8.43 8.66
C THR A 38 12.82 9.58 9.06
N SER A 39 14.09 9.27 9.27
CA SER A 39 15.14 10.28 9.51
C SER A 39 15.35 11.26 8.36
N GLU A 40 14.81 10.98 7.18
CA GLU A 40 14.98 11.80 5.96
C GLU A 40 13.66 12.43 5.48
N GLY A 41 12.54 12.21 6.18
CA GLY A 41 11.22 12.74 5.83
C GLY A 41 10.10 11.70 5.94
N GLU A 42 8.93 12.06 5.42
CA GLU A 42 7.73 11.23 5.44
C GLU A 42 7.40 10.67 4.06
N GLY A 43 6.78 9.49 4.03
CA GLY A 43 6.28 8.86 2.82
C GLY A 43 4.97 8.11 3.04
N TRP A 44 4.20 7.96 1.97
CA TRP A 44 2.86 7.38 1.99
C TRP A 44 2.76 6.13 1.12
N GLY A 45 2.04 5.14 1.64
CA GLY A 45 1.62 3.94 0.93
C GLY A 45 0.15 3.64 1.18
N GLU A 46 -0.47 2.91 0.27
CA GLU A 46 -1.86 2.49 0.37
C GLU A 46 -1.95 0.97 0.22
N CYS A 47 -2.67 0.33 1.16
CA CYS A 47 -2.97 -1.10 1.05
C CYS A 47 -4.22 -1.30 0.19
N VAL A 48 -4.12 -2.17 -0.80
CA VAL A 48 -5.20 -2.46 -1.75
C VAL A 48 -6.13 -3.60 -1.30
N ALA A 49 -5.91 -4.16 -0.11
CA ALA A 49 -6.78 -5.20 0.44
C ALA A 49 -8.21 -4.69 0.61
N GLY A 50 -9.19 -5.51 0.20
CA GLY A 50 -10.60 -5.21 0.40
C GLY A 50 -11.04 -5.43 1.85
N GLU A 51 -12.29 -5.06 2.15
CA GLU A 51 -12.94 -5.33 3.44
C GLU A 51 -13.04 -6.83 3.72
N GLU A 52 -13.43 -7.60 2.70
CA GLU A 52 -13.64 -9.04 2.77
C GLU A 52 -12.61 -9.79 1.92
N PRO A 53 -12.21 -11.02 2.32
CA PRO A 53 -11.24 -11.84 1.59
C PRO A 53 -11.87 -12.56 0.38
N THR A 54 -12.63 -11.82 -0.44
CA THR A 54 -13.39 -12.35 -1.57
C THR A 54 -12.67 -12.18 -2.91
N TYR A 55 -11.85 -11.13 -3.05
CA TYR A 55 -10.96 -10.96 -4.20
C TYR A 55 -9.66 -11.77 -4.05
N SER A 56 -9.11 -11.79 -2.83
CA SER A 56 -7.92 -12.53 -2.47
C SER A 56 -8.01 -12.94 -0.99
N PRO A 57 -7.14 -13.82 -0.48
CA PRO A 57 -7.11 -14.14 0.95
C PRO A 57 -6.76 -12.96 1.87
N GLU A 58 -6.17 -11.89 1.32
CA GLU A 58 -5.90 -10.68 2.07
C GLU A 58 -7.14 -9.79 2.15
N TYR A 59 -7.44 -9.38 3.37
CA TYR A 59 -8.44 -8.39 3.72
C TYR A 59 -7.81 -7.43 4.72
N VAL A 60 -8.38 -6.24 4.81
CA VAL A 60 -7.66 -5.07 5.33
C VAL A 60 -7.44 -5.09 6.85
N ASP A 61 -8.34 -5.69 7.63
CA ASP A 61 -8.09 -5.94 9.06
C ASP A 61 -6.92 -6.92 9.25
N GLY A 62 -6.87 -7.98 8.43
CA GLY A 62 -5.76 -8.92 8.38
C GLY A 62 -4.44 -8.25 7.95
N ALA A 63 -4.51 -7.33 6.99
CA ALA A 63 -3.37 -6.54 6.53
C ALA A 63 -2.83 -5.61 7.63
N GLN A 64 -3.71 -4.92 8.35
CA GLN A 64 -3.33 -4.08 9.49
C GLN A 64 -2.71 -4.90 10.62
N HIS A 65 -3.30 -6.06 10.93
CA HIS A 65 -2.78 -6.96 11.95
C HIS A 65 -1.37 -7.47 11.59
N VAL A 66 -1.16 -7.96 10.36
CA VAL A 66 0.16 -8.46 9.96
C VAL A 66 1.20 -7.34 9.88
N LEU A 67 0.82 -6.13 9.43
CA LEU A 67 1.69 -4.96 9.45
C LEU A 67 2.18 -4.70 10.88
N THR A 68 1.24 -4.56 11.82
CA THR A 68 1.53 -4.22 13.22
C THR A 68 2.38 -5.28 13.92
N HIS A 69 2.01 -6.56 13.81
CA HIS A 69 2.57 -7.61 14.65
C HIS A 69 3.72 -8.38 13.99
N HIS A 70 3.88 -8.30 12.67
CA HIS A 70 4.86 -9.08 11.94
C HIS A 70 5.75 -8.25 11.01
N LEU A 71 5.22 -7.32 10.22
CA LEU A 71 6.06 -6.61 9.24
C LEU A 71 6.87 -5.49 9.89
N LEU A 72 6.23 -4.57 10.61
CA LEU A 72 6.87 -3.39 11.20
C LEU A 72 7.99 -3.72 12.19
N PRO A 73 7.86 -4.71 13.10
CA PRO A 73 8.94 -5.06 14.02
C PRO A 73 10.24 -5.51 13.34
N ARG A 74 10.18 -5.98 12.08
CA ARG A 74 11.34 -6.42 11.30
C ARG A 74 12.04 -5.26 10.57
N LEU A 75 11.39 -4.09 10.48
CA LEU A 75 11.87 -2.93 9.73
C LEU A 75 12.40 -1.81 10.65
N VAL A 76 11.74 -1.54 11.77
CA VAL A 76 12.04 -0.38 12.66
C VAL A 76 13.44 -0.43 13.29
N ALA A 77 14.02 -1.62 13.50
CA ALA A 77 15.32 -1.77 14.16
C ALA A 77 16.54 -1.49 13.25
N ARG A 78 16.36 -0.86 12.08
CA ARG A 78 17.39 -0.75 11.04
C ARG A 78 17.84 0.69 10.83
N GLU A 79 19.15 0.91 10.91
CA GLU A 79 19.77 2.24 10.73
C GLU A 79 19.90 2.65 9.25
N ASP A 80 20.13 1.71 8.35
CA ASP A 80 20.14 1.95 6.89
C ASP A 80 19.13 1.05 6.20
N LEU A 81 17.87 1.49 6.19
CA LEU A 81 16.78 0.87 5.46
C LEU A 81 16.60 1.57 4.10
N LYS A 82 16.55 0.79 3.03
CA LYS A 82 16.14 1.21 1.70
C LYS A 82 14.88 0.47 1.29
N ALA A 83 14.08 1.08 0.42
CA ALA A 83 12.85 0.45 -0.08
C ALA A 83 13.14 -0.91 -0.74
N GLU A 84 14.25 -1.01 -1.47
CA GLU A 84 14.71 -2.20 -2.18
C GLU A 84 15.10 -3.36 -1.24
N ASP A 85 15.36 -3.07 0.04
CA ASP A 85 15.65 -4.10 1.04
C ASP A 85 14.37 -4.77 1.57
N VAL A 86 13.22 -4.09 1.52
CA VAL A 86 11.98 -4.47 2.23
C VAL A 86 11.56 -5.88 1.87
N PHE A 87 11.49 -6.23 0.59
CA PHE A 87 11.18 -7.59 0.14
C PHE A 87 12.10 -8.64 0.79
N GLY A 88 13.42 -8.40 0.77
CA GLY A 88 14.40 -9.32 1.33
C GLY A 88 14.27 -9.49 2.83
N LEU A 89 13.92 -8.42 3.56
CA LEU A 89 13.73 -8.44 5.01
C LEU A 89 12.43 -9.11 5.43
N LEU A 90 11.39 -9.02 4.59
CA LEU A 90 10.06 -9.59 4.87
C LEU A 90 9.86 -10.98 4.25
N ARG A 91 10.86 -11.53 3.56
CA ARG A 91 10.78 -12.83 2.85
C ARG A 91 10.32 -14.01 3.71
N HIS A 92 10.59 -13.98 5.01
CA HIS A 92 10.24 -15.05 5.95
C HIS A 92 8.78 -15.01 6.43
N VAL A 93 8.05 -13.92 6.12
CA VAL A 93 6.60 -13.86 6.34
C VAL A 93 5.94 -14.36 5.06
N HIS A 94 5.22 -15.49 5.11
CA HIS A 94 4.60 -16.08 3.92
C HIS A 94 3.32 -15.34 3.52
N GLY A 95 3.12 -15.09 2.22
CA GLY A 95 1.95 -14.34 1.73
C GLY A 95 2.02 -12.85 2.05
N HIS A 96 0.85 -12.26 2.35
CA HIS A 96 0.69 -10.86 2.77
C HIS A 96 1.29 -9.83 1.81
N GLN A 97 1.07 -10.01 0.51
CA GLN A 97 1.71 -9.20 -0.52
C GLN A 97 1.16 -7.78 -0.54
N MET A 98 -0.15 -7.60 -0.35
CA MET A 98 -0.77 -6.27 -0.29
C MET A 98 -0.25 -5.49 0.93
N ALA A 99 -0.18 -6.16 2.09
CA ALA A 99 0.37 -5.55 3.31
C ALA A 99 1.87 -5.18 3.16
N LYS A 100 2.68 -6.06 2.58
CA LYS A 100 4.11 -5.78 2.30
C LYS A 100 4.29 -4.65 1.31
N ALA A 101 3.52 -4.65 0.23
CA ALA A 101 3.56 -3.59 -0.79
C ALA A 101 3.19 -2.22 -0.19
N ALA A 102 2.22 -2.17 0.72
CA ALA A 102 1.80 -0.91 1.36
C ALA A 102 2.95 -0.26 2.17
N ILE A 103 3.66 -1.04 2.98
CA ILE A 103 4.80 -0.50 3.75
C ILE A 103 6.03 -0.25 2.85
N GLU A 104 6.29 -1.10 1.86
CA GLU A 104 7.35 -0.87 0.88
C GLU A 104 7.12 0.43 0.10
N MET A 105 5.89 0.69 -0.31
CA MET A 105 5.50 1.92 -1.00
C MET A 105 5.69 3.16 -0.13
N ALA A 106 5.31 3.11 1.15
CA ALA A 106 5.50 4.22 2.08
C ALA A 106 6.99 4.54 2.31
N ILE A 107 7.82 3.51 2.43
CA ILE A 107 9.28 3.65 2.52
C ILE A 107 9.83 4.19 1.20
N LEU A 108 9.38 3.69 0.05
CA LEU A 108 9.82 4.18 -1.26
C LEU A 108 9.46 5.66 -1.45
N ASP A 109 8.26 6.09 -1.09
CA ASP A 109 7.85 7.49 -1.19
C ASP A 109 8.74 8.40 -0.34
N ALA A 110 9.04 8.02 0.91
CA ALA A 110 9.97 8.78 1.76
C ALA A 110 11.37 8.87 1.12
N GLN A 111 11.88 7.75 0.60
CA GLN A 111 13.19 7.66 -0.05
C GLN A 111 13.29 8.56 -1.29
N LEU A 112 12.25 8.56 -2.14
CA LEU A 112 12.24 9.33 -3.38
C LEU A 112 12.04 10.82 -3.11
N ARG A 113 11.19 11.18 -2.14
CA ARG A 113 11.03 12.58 -1.70
C ARG A 113 12.33 13.16 -1.17
N ALA A 114 13.06 12.42 -0.34
CA ALA A 114 14.37 12.85 0.17
C ALA A 114 15.39 13.13 -0.96
N ARG A 115 15.24 12.46 -2.10
CA ARG A 115 16.07 12.64 -3.30
C ARG A 115 15.51 13.65 -4.31
N GLY A 116 14.34 14.22 -4.08
CA GLY A 116 13.64 15.07 -5.06
C GLY A 116 13.29 14.32 -6.36
N GLU A 117 13.03 13.01 -6.27
CA GLU A 117 12.77 12.14 -7.42
C GLU A 117 11.29 11.72 -7.46
N SER A 118 10.68 11.69 -8.65
CA SER A 118 9.32 11.21 -8.82
C SER A 118 9.29 9.69 -9.01
N PHE A 119 8.17 9.05 -8.64
CA PHE A 119 7.91 7.64 -8.94
C PHE A 119 8.06 7.34 -10.44
N GLY A 120 7.53 8.22 -11.29
CA GLY A 120 7.64 8.09 -12.75
C GLY A 120 9.11 8.01 -13.19
N LYS A 121 9.97 8.91 -12.71
CA LYS A 121 11.40 8.87 -13.04
C LYS A 121 12.07 7.61 -12.49
N TYR A 122 11.80 7.25 -11.24
CA TYR A 122 12.36 6.06 -10.59
C TYR A 122 12.00 4.76 -11.34
N PHE A 123 10.75 4.62 -11.76
CA PHE A 123 10.27 3.47 -12.53
C PHE A 123 10.54 3.56 -14.05
N GLY A 124 11.24 4.60 -14.51
CA GLY A 124 11.64 4.74 -15.92
C GLY A 124 10.52 5.13 -16.88
N ALA A 125 9.55 5.92 -16.42
CA ALA A 125 8.50 6.47 -17.28
C ALA A 125 9.11 7.25 -18.45
N VAL A 126 8.72 6.86 -19.67
CA VAL A 126 9.16 7.47 -20.93
C VAL A 126 8.13 8.45 -21.51
N ARG A 127 6.99 8.61 -20.83
CA ARG A 127 5.88 9.50 -21.21
C ARG A 127 5.41 10.25 -19.96
N ALA A 128 4.96 11.48 -20.16
CA ALA A 128 4.38 12.30 -19.09
C ALA A 128 2.89 11.97 -18.82
N GLU A 129 2.24 11.27 -19.75
CA GLU A 129 0.81 10.99 -19.73
C GLU A 129 0.54 9.54 -20.17
N VAL A 130 -0.62 9.01 -19.77
CA VAL A 130 -1.07 7.64 -20.08
C VAL A 130 -2.51 7.68 -20.59
N ASP A 131 -2.81 6.83 -21.58
CA ASP A 131 -4.17 6.62 -22.05
C ASP A 131 -4.96 5.78 -21.03
N CYS A 132 -6.13 6.25 -20.60
CA CYS A 132 -6.92 5.62 -19.54
C CYS A 132 -8.19 4.96 -20.08
N GLY A 133 -8.42 3.70 -19.71
CA GLY A 133 -9.70 3.01 -19.88
C GLY A 133 -10.61 3.16 -18.65
N VAL A 134 -11.77 2.49 -18.69
CA VAL A 134 -12.70 2.41 -17.56
C VAL A 134 -13.14 0.97 -17.31
N SER A 135 -13.21 0.57 -16.04
CA SER A 135 -13.82 -0.69 -15.62
C SER A 135 -15.29 -0.44 -15.28
N VAL A 136 -16.19 -1.22 -15.88
CA VAL A 136 -17.64 -1.08 -15.70
C VAL A 136 -18.15 -2.28 -14.93
N GLY A 137 -18.85 -2.03 -13.83
CA GLY A 137 -19.43 -3.07 -12.98
C GLY A 137 -20.54 -3.85 -13.69
N ILE A 138 -20.96 -4.96 -13.09
CA ILE A 138 -22.12 -5.72 -13.58
C ILE A 138 -23.38 -4.86 -13.40
N HIS A 139 -24.15 -4.73 -14.48
CA HIS A 139 -25.48 -4.11 -14.44
C HIS A 139 -26.52 -5.17 -14.78
N ARG A 140 -27.57 -5.26 -13.96
CA ARG A 140 -28.75 -6.06 -14.31
C ARG A 140 -29.62 -5.24 -15.24
N THR A 141 -29.87 -5.76 -16.43
CA THR A 141 -30.87 -5.26 -17.38
C THR A 141 -32.27 -5.36 -16.83
#